data_AF-A0A0L8G2K3-F1
#
_entry.id   AF-A0A0L8G2K3-F1
#
_cell.length_a   1.000
_cell.length_b   1.000
_cell.length_c   1.000
_cell.angle_alpha   90.00
_cell.angle_beta   90.00
_cell.angle_gamma   90.00
#
_symmetry.space_group_name_H-M   'P 1'
#
loop_
_entity.id
_entity.type
_entity.pdbx_description
1 polymer ?
#
loop_
_entity_poly.entity_id
_entity_poly.type
_entity_poly.pdbx_seq_one_letter_code
_entity_poly.pdbx_strand_id
1 'polypeptide(L)'
;MAALYKNTDVKNNQALMEILKYHFAKGVHSWSRMYNNMELDTLNNDGKKLRINEYARFSFNTKWTHTVQCVRTLTGPIRTCNGIVYLIEKMLTPPESDVMTILRKDSRLTTFVNALNKTGLINQIQNKTEAFTIFAPTNDAFNKLNARQREQVESNPSILSAYIYDTSVCCSSLEGSGFRFRGGHIISCDNMATDGVVHIVDRISVRKRHSWWHRFFSFDNIF
;
A
#
# COMPACT_ATOMS: atom_id res chain seq x y z
N MET A 1 41.11 8.59 -0.32
CA MET A 1 41.16 9.93 -0.93
C MET A 1 40.16 9.99 -2.06
N ALA A 2 39.40 11.08 -2.12
CA ALA A 2 38.20 11.26 -2.93
C ALA A 2 38.45 11.05 -4.43
N ALA A 3 37.87 9.98 -4.98
CA ALA A 3 37.70 9.85 -6.42
C ALA A 3 36.40 10.57 -6.81
N LEU A 4 36.56 11.88 -7.06
CA LEU A 4 35.89 12.62 -8.13
C LEU A 4 34.40 12.28 -8.35
N TYR A 5 33.56 12.80 -7.45
CA TYR A 5 32.20 13.19 -7.80
C TYR A 5 32.31 14.31 -8.85
N LYS A 6 32.47 13.92 -10.12
CA LYS A 6 32.40 14.87 -11.23
C LYS A 6 31.02 15.50 -11.17
N ASN A 7 31.05 16.82 -11.08
CA ASN A 7 29.98 17.79 -11.18
C ASN A 7 29.06 17.47 -12.38
N THR A 8 28.14 16.53 -12.23
CA THR A 8 26.92 16.48 -13.03
C THR A 8 26.09 17.63 -12.52
N ASP A 9 26.01 18.69 -13.32
CA ASP A 9 25.19 19.86 -13.05
C ASP A 9 23.76 19.40 -12.73
N VAL A 10 23.43 19.37 -11.43
CA VAL A 10 22.15 18.88 -10.90
C VAL A 10 20.98 19.59 -11.57
N LYS A 11 21.19 20.83 -12.04
CA LYS A 11 20.20 21.62 -12.77
C LYS A 11 19.82 21.04 -14.14
N ASN A 12 20.71 20.28 -14.79
CA ASN A 12 20.49 19.74 -16.14
C ASN A 12 20.06 18.27 -16.13
N ASN A 13 19.89 17.66 -14.95
CA ASN A 13 19.36 16.30 -14.84
C ASN A 13 17.82 16.35 -14.79
N GLN A 14 17.20 16.22 -15.96
CA GLN A 14 15.75 16.25 -16.10
C GLN A 14 15.06 15.21 -15.22
N ALA A 15 15.57 13.98 -15.17
CA ALA A 15 14.99 12.90 -14.35
C ALA A 15 15.02 13.24 -12.86
N LEU A 16 16.11 13.86 -12.38
CA LEU A 16 16.20 14.32 -11.00
C LEU A 16 15.20 15.45 -10.72
N MET A 17 15.05 16.41 -11.64
CA MET A 17 14.08 17.50 -11.49
C MET A 17 12.63 17.00 -11.48
N GLU A 18 12.31 15.99 -12.28
CA GLU A 18 10.98 15.36 -12.30
C GLU A 18 10.68 14.66 -10.97
N ILE A 19 11.64 13.88 -10.45
CA ILE A 19 11.52 13.25 -9.13
C ILE A 19 11.39 14.30 -8.04
N LEU A 20 12.21 15.35 -8.03
CA LEU A 20 12.12 16.41 -7.04
C LEU A 20 10.75 17.09 -7.09
N LYS A 21 10.26 17.47 -8.27
CA LYS A 21 8.92 18.07 -8.44
C LYS A 21 7.79 17.15 -7.96
N TYR A 22 7.96 15.83 -8.10
CA TYR A 22 7.01 14.85 -7.57
C TYR A 22 6.93 14.87 -6.03
N HIS A 23 7.99 15.29 -5.33
CA HIS A 23 7.99 15.45 -3.87
C HIS A 23 7.27 16.73 -3.39
N PHE A 24 6.87 17.62 -4.29
CA PHE A 24 6.13 18.83 -3.93
C PHE A 24 4.65 18.70 -4.30
N ALA A 25 3.78 18.75 -3.28
CA ALA A 25 2.35 18.91 -3.47
C ALA A 25 2.02 20.37 -3.85
N LYS A 26 1.02 20.57 -4.71
CA LYS A 26 0.46 21.89 -5.03
C LYS A 26 -0.31 22.44 -3.83
N GLY A 27 0.04 23.65 -3.38
CA GLY A 27 -0.60 24.30 -2.24
C GLY A 27 0.00 23.93 -0.87
N VAL A 28 -0.59 24.45 0.21
CA VAL A 28 -0.11 24.23 1.58
C VAL A 28 -1.08 23.32 2.33
N HIS A 29 -0.61 22.13 2.69
CA HIS A 29 -1.45 21.08 3.30
C HIS A 29 -0.98 20.74 4.71
N SER A 30 -1.87 20.92 5.68
CA SER A 30 -1.67 20.56 7.10
C SER A 30 -2.25 19.18 7.37
N TRP A 31 -1.62 18.37 8.23
CA TRP A 31 -2.18 17.08 8.68
C TRP A 31 -3.62 17.20 9.20
N SER A 32 -3.98 18.33 9.80
CA SER A 32 -5.35 18.59 10.29
C SER A 32 -6.43 18.66 9.19
N ARG A 33 -6.05 18.72 7.92
CA ARG A 33 -6.96 18.76 6.77
C ARG A 33 -6.78 17.57 5.83
N MET A 34 -5.80 16.70 6.12
CA MET A 34 -5.58 15.50 5.34
C MET A 34 -6.40 14.36 5.93
N TYR A 35 -6.75 13.41 5.09
CA TYR A 35 -7.53 12.23 5.45
C TYR A 35 -7.01 11.01 4.68
N ASN A 36 -7.42 9.82 5.10
CA ASN A 36 -6.99 8.58 4.47
C ASN A 36 -7.38 8.52 2.98
N ASN A 37 -6.51 7.96 2.12
CA ASN A 37 -6.66 7.93 0.66
C ASN A 37 -6.72 9.31 -0.04
N MET A 38 -6.40 10.43 0.64
CA MET A 38 -6.41 11.75 -0.01
C MET A 38 -5.35 11.80 -1.13
N GLU A 39 -5.71 12.33 -2.30
CA GLU A 39 -4.78 12.52 -3.41
C GLU A 39 -4.44 14.00 -3.60
N LEU A 40 -3.15 14.31 -3.68
CA LEU A 40 -2.64 15.67 -3.90
C LEU A 40 -1.93 15.76 -5.26
N ASP A 41 -2.23 16.81 -6.03
CA ASP A 41 -1.51 17.10 -7.26
C ASP A 41 -0.06 17.50 -6.96
N THR A 42 0.87 17.09 -7.84
CA THR A 42 2.29 17.43 -7.70
C THR A 42 2.70 18.58 -8.60
N LEU A 43 3.87 19.17 -8.32
CA LEU A 43 4.49 20.16 -9.21
C LEU A 43 5.11 19.53 -10.48
N ASN A 44 5.09 18.21 -10.62
CA ASN A 44 5.66 17.55 -11.81
C ASN A 44 4.78 17.76 -13.06
N ASN A 45 3.47 18.01 -12.88
CA ASN A 45 2.50 18.20 -13.96
C ASN A 45 2.39 17.03 -14.95
N ASP A 46 2.74 15.81 -14.52
CA ASP A 46 2.62 14.56 -15.29
C ASP A 46 1.30 13.81 -15.01
N GLY A 47 0.38 14.45 -14.29
CA GLY A 47 -0.88 13.84 -13.83
C GLY A 47 -0.71 12.87 -12.65
N LYS A 48 0.52 12.57 -12.20
CA LYS A 48 0.75 11.70 -11.05
C LYS A 48 0.53 12.47 -9.76
N LYS A 49 -0.22 11.84 -8.87
CA LYS A 49 -0.59 12.39 -7.58
C LYS A 49 0.18 11.73 -6.43
N LEU A 50 0.18 12.40 -5.28
CA LEU A 50 0.64 11.85 -4.01
C LEU A 50 -0.58 11.35 -3.24
N ARG A 51 -0.60 10.06 -2.90
CA ARG A 51 -1.59 9.50 -1.98
C ARG A 51 -1.12 9.69 -0.55
N ILE A 52 -1.99 10.25 0.27
CA ILE A 52 -1.78 10.48 1.69
C ILE A 52 -2.64 9.51 2.48
N ASN A 53 -2.04 8.86 3.47
CA ASN A 53 -2.77 8.01 4.40
C ASN A 53 -2.45 8.35 5.85
N GLU A 54 -3.43 8.16 6.72
CA GLU A 54 -3.34 8.39 8.15
C GLU A 54 -3.73 7.12 8.90
N TYR A 55 -2.87 6.67 9.81
CA TYR A 55 -3.07 5.46 10.58
C TYR A 55 -2.95 5.74 12.08
N ALA A 56 -3.90 5.27 12.88
CA ALA A 56 -3.78 5.32 14.33
C ALA A 56 -2.73 4.29 14.79
N ARG A 57 -1.68 4.70 15.53
CA ARG A 57 -0.84 3.71 16.23
C ARG A 57 -1.57 3.26 17.49
N PHE A 58 -1.70 1.95 17.66
CA PHE A 58 -2.22 1.31 18.87
C PHE A 58 -1.19 1.35 20.02
N SER A 59 -0.61 2.52 20.27
CA SER A 59 0.26 2.76 21.42
C SER A 59 -0.50 3.63 22.41
N PHE A 60 -0.18 3.50 23.70
CA PHE A 60 -0.77 4.29 24.80
C PHE A 60 -0.64 5.82 24.64
N ASN A 61 0.04 6.28 23.59
CA ASN A 61 0.05 7.67 23.13
C ASN A 61 -0.72 7.77 21.81
N THR A 62 -1.63 8.73 21.72
CA THR A 62 -2.44 9.14 20.56
C THR A 62 -1.61 9.65 19.37
N LYS A 63 -0.62 8.87 18.92
CA LYS A 63 0.23 9.22 17.79
C LYS A 63 -0.32 8.61 16.51
N TRP A 64 -0.67 9.48 15.59
CA TRP A 64 -0.98 9.11 14.22
C TRP A 64 0.31 8.88 13.44
N THR A 65 0.27 7.96 12.49
CA THR A 65 1.32 7.73 11.50
C THR A 65 0.79 8.20 10.17
N HIS A 66 1.35 9.30 9.68
CA HIS A 66 1.06 9.82 8.35
C HIS A 66 2.06 9.26 7.35
N THR A 67 1.55 8.89 6.17
CA THR A 67 2.36 8.40 5.06
C THR A 67 2.02 9.14 3.77
N VAL A 68 3.04 9.25 2.91
CA VAL A 68 2.91 9.77 1.54
C VAL A 68 3.43 8.68 0.61
N GLN A 69 2.60 8.14 -0.28
CA GLN A 69 2.95 6.97 -1.12
C GLN A 69 3.53 5.80 -0.30
N CYS A 70 2.89 5.49 0.83
CA CYS A 70 3.37 4.52 1.82
C CYS A 70 4.78 4.77 2.39
N VAL A 71 5.31 5.97 2.22
CA VAL A 71 6.51 6.43 2.93
C VAL A 71 6.09 7.14 4.20
N ARG A 72 6.53 6.62 5.35
CA ARG A 72 6.25 7.21 6.64
C ARG A 72 7.00 8.53 6.82
N THR A 73 6.33 9.44 7.54
CA THR A 73 6.86 10.72 7.96
C THR A 73 7.60 10.57 9.29
N LEU A 74 8.74 11.26 9.43
CA LEU A 74 9.64 11.12 10.58
C LEU A 74 9.36 12.14 11.68
N THR A 75 8.94 13.34 11.30
CA THR A 75 8.76 14.47 12.22
C THR A 75 7.41 15.13 12.03
N GLY A 76 7.01 15.93 13.01
CA GLY A 76 5.89 16.85 12.85
C GLY A 76 6.14 17.92 11.76
N PRO A 77 5.10 18.69 11.40
CA PRO A 77 5.17 19.74 10.39
C PRO A 77 6.21 20.80 10.74
N ILE A 78 7.14 21.08 9.82
CA ILE A 78 8.05 22.23 9.90
C ILE A 78 7.42 23.38 9.10
N ARG A 79 6.93 24.41 9.80
CA ARG A 79 6.29 25.56 9.15
C ARG A 79 7.33 26.54 8.62
N THR A 80 7.16 26.96 7.37
CA THR A 80 7.96 28.00 6.73
C THR A 80 7.06 29.20 6.35
N CYS A 81 7.64 30.27 5.82
CA CYS A 81 6.89 31.47 5.41
C CYS A 81 5.85 31.19 4.32
N ASN A 82 6.07 30.17 3.48
CA ASN A 82 5.28 29.90 2.28
C ASN A 82 4.82 28.44 2.16
N GLY A 83 4.99 27.62 3.21
CA GLY A 83 4.66 26.21 3.13
C GLY A 83 4.89 25.42 4.42
N ILE A 84 4.79 24.11 4.29
CA ILE A 84 5.07 23.16 5.36
C ILE A 84 5.97 22.07 4.77
N VAL A 85 7.05 21.77 5.49
CA VAL A 85 7.96 20.69 5.15
C VAL A 85 7.70 19.49 6.06
N TYR A 86 7.58 18.32 5.44
CA TYR A 86 7.46 17.04 6.13
C TYR A 86 8.68 16.19 5.79
N LEU A 87 9.42 15.78 6.82
CA LEU A 87 10.53 14.86 6.64
C LEU A 87 9.98 13.44 6.45
N ILE A 88 10.45 12.76 5.41
CA ILE A 88 10.02 11.40 5.03
C ILE A 88 11.20 10.43 5.10
N GLU A 89 10.89 9.15 5.27
CA GLU A 89 11.90 8.09 5.44
C GLU A 89 12.72 7.75 4.20
N LYS A 90 12.11 7.84 3.02
CA LYS A 90 12.73 7.45 1.76
C LYS A 90 12.21 8.34 0.64
N MET A 91 12.94 8.34 -0.47
CA MET A 91 12.53 9.05 -1.67
C MET A 91 11.20 8.49 -2.20
N LEU A 92 10.30 9.38 -2.62
CA LEU A 92 9.06 9.04 -3.27
C LEU A 92 9.32 8.63 -4.72
N THR A 93 8.81 7.47 -5.09
CA THR A 93 8.80 6.98 -6.47
C THR A 93 7.35 6.90 -6.95
N PRO A 94 7.00 7.60 -8.03
CA PRO A 94 5.64 7.50 -8.56
C PRO A 94 5.35 6.05 -9.02
N PRO A 95 4.16 5.50 -8.72
CA PRO A 95 3.79 4.19 -9.22
C PRO A 95 3.66 4.23 -10.75
N GLU A 96 4.13 3.18 -11.43
CA GLU A 96 4.15 3.07 -12.89
C GLU A 96 3.06 2.15 -13.45
N SER A 97 2.36 1.42 -12.59
CA SER A 97 1.42 0.38 -12.99
C SER A 97 0.29 0.24 -11.98
N ASP A 98 -0.85 -0.26 -12.44
CA ASP A 98 -1.98 -0.63 -11.57
C ASP A 98 -1.72 -1.95 -10.82
N VAL A 99 -2.57 -2.23 -9.83
CA VAL A 99 -2.46 -3.42 -8.97
C VAL A 99 -2.50 -4.69 -9.83
N MET A 100 -3.41 -4.79 -10.80
CA MET A 100 -3.55 -5.99 -11.61
C MET A 100 -2.33 -6.27 -12.48
N THR A 101 -1.67 -5.22 -12.98
CA THR A 101 -0.42 -5.28 -13.74
C THR A 101 0.73 -5.75 -12.85
N ILE A 102 0.83 -5.24 -11.62
CA ILE A 102 1.82 -5.71 -10.64
C ILE A 102 1.61 -7.20 -10.36
N LEU A 103 0.37 -7.62 -10.08
CA LEU A 103 0.05 -9.02 -9.78
C LEU A 103 0.37 -9.96 -10.95
N ARG A 104 0.07 -9.56 -12.19
CA ARG A 104 0.31 -10.37 -13.39
C ARG A 104 1.79 -10.46 -13.77
N LYS A 105 2.58 -9.43 -13.47
CA LYS A 105 4.03 -9.43 -13.76
C LYS A 105 4.83 -10.31 -12.79
N ASP A 106 4.33 -10.52 -11.57
CA ASP A 106 5.03 -11.34 -10.57
C ASP A 106 4.71 -12.83 -10.75
N SER A 107 5.72 -13.60 -11.17
CA SER A 107 5.60 -15.05 -11.40
C SER A 107 5.23 -15.85 -10.16
N ARG A 108 5.45 -15.30 -8.96
CA ARG A 108 5.08 -15.92 -7.68
C ARG A 108 3.59 -15.83 -7.39
N LEU A 109 2.83 -15.00 -8.11
CA LEU A 109 1.42 -14.69 -7.80
C LEU A 109 0.43 -15.31 -8.79
N THR A 110 0.91 -16.13 -9.73
CA THR A 110 0.10 -16.68 -10.83
C THR A 110 -1.11 -17.50 -10.34
N THR A 111 -0.97 -18.31 -9.29
CA THR A 111 -2.09 -19.09 -8.72
C THR A 111 -3.17 -18.18 -8.14
N PHE A 112 -2.77 -17.10 -7.46
CA PHE A 112 -3.71 -16.14 -6.90
C PHE A 112 -4.46 -15.38 -8.00
N VAL A 113 -3.75 -14.90 -9.03
CA VAL A 113 -4.38 -14.22 -10.19
C VAL A 113 -5.38 -15.15 -10.88
N ASN A 114 -5.04 -16.42 -11.08
CA ASN A 114 -5.94 -17.41 -11.67
C ASN A 114 -7.18 -17.65 -10.80
N ALA A 115 -7.03 -17.71 -9.48
CA ALA A 115 -8.14 -17.85 -8.55
C ALA A 115 -9.07 -16.62 -8.57
N LEU A 116 -8.52 -15.40 -8.62
CA LEU A 116 -9.31 -14.17 -8.79
C LEU A 116 -10.08 -14.17 -10.11
N ASN A 117 -9.46 -14.65 -11.18
CA ASN A 117 -10.11 -14.75 -12.50
C ASN A 117 -11.26 -15.76 -12.46
N LYS A 118 -10.99 -16.97 -11.94
CA LYS A 118 -11.98 -18.06 -11.84
C LYS A 118 -13.21 -17.68 -11.01
N THR A 119 -13.02 -16.85 -9.99
CA THR A 119 -14.10 -16.39 -9.10
C THR A 119 -14.76 -15.08 -9.55
N GLY A 120 -14.30 -14.47 -10.64
CA GLY A 120 -14.85 -13.20 -11.15
C GLY A 120 -14.47 -11.96 -10.33
N LEU A 121 -13.60 -12.08 -9.33
CA LEU A 121 -13.19 -10.97 -8.48
C LEU A 121 -12.34 -9.91 -9.22
N ILE A 122 -11.70 -10.28 -10.34
CA ILE A 122 -10.97 -9.31 -11.17
C ILE A 122 -11.90 -8.17 -11.62
N ASN A 123 -13.13 -8.47 -12.01
CA ASN A 123 -14.08 -7.45 -12.45
C ASN A 123 -14.45 -6.50 -11.30
N GLN A 124 -14.55 -7.02 -10.07
CA GLN A 124 -14.81 -6.20 -8.89
C GLN A 124 -13.64 -5.27 -8.59
N ILE A 125 -12.41 -5.77 -8.70
CA ILE A 125 -11.19 -4.98 -8.52
C ILE A 125 -11.10 -3.87 -9.56
N GLN A 126 -11.34 -4.19 -10.84
CA GLN A 126 -11.26 -3.22 -11.94
C GLN A 126 -12.34 -2.13 -11.88
N ASN A 127 -13.46 -2.39 -11.22
CA ASN A 127 -14.53 -1.42 -11.04
C ASN A 127 -14.35 -0.50 -9.82
N LYS A 128 -13.27 -0.67 -9.04
CA LYS A 128 -13.00 0.19 -7.90
C LYS A 128 -12.56 1.57 -8.36
N THR A 129 -13.17 2.60 -7.78
CA THR A 129 -12.80 4.00 -8.00
C THR A 129 -11.87 4.54 -6.91
N GLU A 130 -11.92 3.93 -5.71
CA GLU A 130 -11.08 4.29 -4.59
C GLU A 130 -9.88 3.34 -4.46
N ALA A 131 -8.80 3.87 -3.88
CA ALA A 131 -7.57 3.11 -3.69
C ALA A 131 -7.76 1.96 -2.68
N PHE A 132 -7.31 0.78 -3.08
CA PHE A 132 -7.51 -0.48 -2.34
C PHE A 132 -6.18 -1.18 -2.06
N THR A 133 -6.22 -2.20 -1.20
CA THR A 133 -5.04 -3.02 -0.88
C THR A 133 -5.29 -4.49 -1.17
N ILE A 134 -4.31 -5.15 -1.80
CA ILE A 134 -4.31 -6.60 -1.99
C ILE A 134 -3.16 -7.24 -1.21
N PHE A 135 -3.50 -8.18 -0.34
CA PHE A 135 -2.56 -9.11 0.28
C PHE A 135 -2.45 -10.38 -0.58
N ALA A 136 -1.58 -10.39 -1.57
CA ALA A 136 -1.46 -11.46 -2.55
C ALA A 136 -0.66 -12.65 -2.00
N PRO A 137 -1.28 -13.83 -1.79
CA PRO A 137 -0.54 -15.02 -1.39
C PRO A 137 0.29 -15.56 -2.55
N THR A 138 1.52 -16.00 -2.23
CA THR A 138 2.41 -16.64 -3.20
C THR A 138 1.92 -18.04 -3.62
N ASN A 139 2.41 -18.53 -4.76
CA ASN A 139 2.22 -19.90 -5.21
C ASN A 139 2.66 -20.90 -4.13
N ASP A 140 3.75 -20.62 -3.41
CA ASP A 140 4.20 -21.45 -2.29
C ASP A 140 3.20 -21.46 -1.12
N ALA A 141 2.49 -20.35 -0.88
CA ALA A 141 1.41 -20.30 0.10
C ALA A 141 0.26 -21.24 -0.29
N PHE A 142 -0.08 -21.34 -1.58
CA PHE A 142 -1.05 -22.32 -2.10
C PHE A 142 -0.53 -23.76 -2.02
N ASN A 143 0.74 -24.00 -2.29
CA ASN A 143 1.36 -25.33 -2.24
C ASN A 143 1.45 -25.91 -0.80
N LYS A 144 1.38 -25.06 0.23
CA LYS A 144 1.29 -25.50 1.64
C LYS A 144 -0.10 -26.03 2.02
N LEU A 145 -1.12 -25.84 1.18
CA LEU A 145 -2.47 -26.33 1.42
C LEU A 145 -2.62 -27.78 0.93
N ASN A 146 -3.44 -28.58 1.61
CA ASN A 146 -3.86 -29.86 1.03
C ASN A 146 -4.84 -29.66 -0.13
N ALA A 147 -5.07 -30.70 -0.94
CA ALA A 147 -5.90 -30.62 -2.14
C ALA A 147 -7.30 -30.03 -1.89
N ARG A 148 -7.97 -30.48 -0.81
CA ARG A 148 -9.31 -29.99 -0.43
C ARG A 148 -9.29 -28.51 -0.05
N GLN A 149 -8.30 -28.09 0.75
CA GLN A 149 -8.14 -26.69 1.15
C GLN A 149 -7.84 -25.80 -0.06
N ARG A 150 -6.97 -26.27 -0.95
CA ARG A 150 -6.59 -25.54 -2.16
C ARG A 150 -7.80 -25.32 -3.07
N GLU A 151 -8.54 -26.38 -3.37
CA GLU A 151 -9.77 -26.30 -4.17
C GLU A 151 -10.78 -25.34 -3.54
N GLN A 152 -10.94 -25.41 -2.21
CA GLN A 152 -11.82 -24.50 -1.48
C GLN A 152 -11.40 -23.03 -1.61
N VAL A 153 -10.10 -22.72 -1.53
CA VAL A 153 -9.61 -21.34 -1.66
C VAL A 153 -9.74 -20.84 -3.10
N GLU A 154 -9.37 -21.66 -4.08
CA GLU A 154 -9.38 -21.28 -5.51
C GLU A 154 -10.78 -21.10 -6.10
N SER A 155 -11.81 -21.70 -5.48
CA SER A 155 -13.20 -21.63 -5.96
C SER A 155 -14.11 -20.72 -5.14
N ASN A 156 -13.66 -20.23 -3.98
CA ASN A 156 -14.52 -19.47 -3.06
C ASN A 156 -14.20 -17.97 -3.06
N PRO A 157 -15.04 -17.12 -3.69
CA PRO A 157 -14.81 -15.67 -3.73
C PRO A 157 -14.76 -15.04 -2.34
N SER A 158 -15.49 -15.55 -1.35
CA SER A 158 -15.48 -14.99 0.02
C SER A 158 -14.17 -15.21 0.76
N ILE A 159 -13.40 -16.25 0.40
CA ILE A 159 -12.06 -16.45 0.97
C ILE A 159 -11.08 -15.48 0.34
N LEU A 160 -11.12 -15.33 -0.99
CA LEU A 160 -10.23 -14.45 -1.73
C LEU A 160 -10.51 -12.96 -1.45
N SER A 161 -11.78 -12.58 -1.31
CA SER A 161 -12.16 -11.20 -0.96
C SER A 161 -11.63 -10.78 0.41
N ALA A 162 -11.39 -11.73 1.34
CA ALA A 162 -10.77 -11.44 2.63
C ALA A 162 -9.29 -11.04 2.56
N TYR A 163 -8.69 -11.03 1.36
CA TYR A 163 -7.35 -10.53 1.07
C TYR A 163 -7.37 -9.18 0.31
N ILE A 164 -8.56 -8.60 0.10
CA ILE A 164 -8.77 -7.33 -0.59
C ILE A 164 -9.41 -6.36 0.40
N TYR A 165 -8.82 -5.19 0.57
CA TYR A 165 -9.30 -4.13 1.46
C TYR A 165 -9.64 -2.90 0.64
N ASP A 166 -10.72 -2.21 1.00
CA ASP A 166 -11.21 -1.03 0.28
C ASP A 166 -10.44 0.26 0.62
N THR A 167 -9.38 0.13 1.42
CA THR A 167 -8.51 1.23 1.85
C THR A 167 -7.06 0.94 1.48
N SER A 168 -6.24 1.99 1.36
CA SER A 168 -4.79 1.83 1.25
C SER A 168 -4.19 1.54 2.63
N VAL A 169 -3.56 0.39 2.77
CA VAL A 169 -2.86 -0.05 3.98
C VAL A 169 -1.38 -0.07 3.66
N CYS A 170 -0.57 0.74 4.34
CA CYS A 170 0.88 0.77 4.19
C CYS A 170 1.58 -0.07 5.26
N CYS A 171 2.77 -0.55 4.99
CA CYS A 171 3.53 -1.41 5.89
C CYS A 171 3.83 -0.77 7.24
N SER A 172 4.01 0.55 7.26
CA SER A 172 4.19 1.33 8.49
C SER A 172 3.01 1.22 9.46
N SER A 173 1.80 0.90 8.98
CA SER A 173 0.64 0.65 9.85
C SER A 173 0.62 -0.79 10.40
N LEU A 174 1.40 -1.70 9.81
CA LEU A 174 1.45 -3.13 10.14
C LEU A 174 2.60 -3.49 11.10
N GLU A 175 3.41 -2.52 11.53
CA GLU A 175 4.50 -2.74 12.50
C GLU A 175 3.99 -3.41 13.78
N GLY A 176 2.81 -3.00 14.27
CA GLY A 176 2.19 -3.57 15.48
C GLY A 176 1.78 -5.04 15.34
N SER A 177 1.54 -5.54 14.13
CA SER A 177 1.26 -6.95 13.88
C SER A 177 2.53 -7.79 13.67
N GLY A 178 3.70 -7.16 13.70
CA GLY A 178 4.98 -7.77 13.32
C GLY A 178 5.02 -8.14 11.84
N PHE A 179 4.43 -7.30 10.99
CA PHE A 179 4.32 -7.52 9.53
C PHE A 179 3.62 -8.84 9.19
N ARG A 180 2.53 -9.13 9.92
CA ARG A 180 1.72 -10.33 9.71
C ARG A 180 0.33 -9.99 9.22
N PHE A 181 -0.14 -10.83 8.32
CA PHE A 181 -1.50 -10.80 7.80
C PHE A 181 -2.10 -12.20 7.87
N ARG A 182 -3.23 -12.34 8.58
CA ARG A 182 -3.95 -13.62 8.77
C ARG A 182 -3.06 -14.80 9.18
N GLY A 183 -2.03 -14.53 9.98
CA GLY A 183 -1.08 -15.53 10.47
C GLY A 183 0.03 -15.92 9.48
N GLY A 184 0.08 -15.30 8.30
CA GLY A 184 1.22 -15.31 7.38
C GLY A 184 2.10 -14.08 7.57
N HIS A 185 3.34 -14.18 7.13
CA HIS A 185 4.27 -13.07 7.06
C HIS A 185 4.12 -12.33 5.73
N ILE A 186 4.24 -11.01 5.80
CA ILE A 186 4.35 -10.16 4.62
C ILE A 186 5.82 -10.17 4.20
N ILE A 187 6.09 -10.76 3.03
CA ILE A 187 7.45 -10.97 2.51
C ILE A 187 7.87 -9.89 1.50
N SER A 188 6.91 -9.18 0.93
CA SER A 188 7.14 -7.94 0.18
C SER A 188 6.03 -6.97 0.52
N CYS A 189 6.39 -5.73 0.78
CA CYS A 189 5.47 -4.73 1.32
C CYS A 189 5.56 -3.42 0.55
N ASP A 190 4.48 -2.65 0.58
CA ASP A 190 4.38 -1.32 -0.05
C ASP A 190 4.70 -1.35 -1.55
N ASN A 191 4.25 -2.39 -2.27
CA ASN A 191 4.32 -2.38 -3.73
C ASN A 191 3.22 -1.42 -4.22
N MET A 192 3.57 -0.14 -4.33
CA MET A 192 2.66 0.94 -4.69
C MET A 192 2.17 0.80 -6.13
N ALA A 193 0.87 0.94 -6.31
CA ALA A 193 0.20 0.97 -7.59
C ALA A 193 -0.53 2.30 -7.79
N THR A 194 -0.90 2.59 -9.04
CA THR A 194 -1.68 3.79 -9.38
C THR A 194 -3.05 3.80 -8.70
N ASP A 195 -3.66 2.64 -8.49
CA ASP A 195 -5.00 2.42 -7.94
C ASP A 195 -5.00 1.72 -6.56
N GLY A 196 -3.83 1.53 -5.93
CA GLY A 196 -3.78 0.81 -4.66
C GLY A 196 -2.39 0.44 -4.16
N VAL A 197 -2.34 -0.61 -3.33
CA VAL A 197 -1.12 -1.18 -2.75
C VAL A 197 -1.17 -2.70 -2.81
N VAL A 198 -0.04 -3.34 -3.13
CA VAL A 198 0.11 -4.79 -3.05
C VAL A 198 1.10 -5.17 -1.96
N HIS A 199 0.69 -6.10 -1.09
CA HIS A 199 1.55 -6.80 -0.14
C HIS A 199 1.58 -8.27 -0.51
N ILE A 200 2.76 -8.89 -0.53
CA ILE A 200 2.91 -10.31 -0.85
C ILE A 200 3.01 -11.09 0.45
N VAL A 201 2.21 -12.14 0.58
CA VAL A 201 2.13 -12.97 1.80
C VAL A 201 2.51 -14.43 1.54
N ASP A 202 3.06 -15.07 2.56
CA ASP A 202 3.64 -16.43 2.45
C ASP A 202 2.70 -17.56 2.92
N ARG A 203 1.48 -17.23 3.35
CA ARG A 203 0.52 -18.17 3.92
C ARG A 203 -0.92 -17.78 3.62
N ILE A 204 -1.76 -18.81 3.49
CA ILE A 204 -3.22 -18.68 3.35
C ILE A 204 -3.90 -19.24 4.60
N SER A 205 -4.82 -18.47 5.19
CA SER A 205 -5.68 -18.95 6.28
C SER A 205 -7.07 -19.34 5.77
N VAL A 206 -7.43 -20.63 5.91
CA VAL A 206 -8.71 -21.22 5.50
C VAL A 206 -9.75 -21.25 6.64
N ARG A 207 -9.36 -20.83 7.86
CA ARG A 207 -10.23 -20.97 9.05
C ARG A 207 -11.43 -20.02 9.00
N LYS A 208 -12.65 -20.55 9.19
CA LYS A 208 -13.85 -19.74 9.47
C LYS A 208 -13.65 -19.01 10.80
N ARG A 209 -13.72 -17.67 10.82
CA ARG A 209 -13.84 -16.93 12.09
C ARG A 209 -15.24 -17.23 12.65
N HIS A 210 -15.32 -17.67 13.91
CA HIS A 210 -16.60 -17.79 14.60
C HIS A 210 -17.23 -16.40 14.77
N SER A 211 -18.49 -16.27 14.35
CA SER A 211 -19.20 -15.03 14.02
C SER A 211 -19.69 -14.17 15.20
N TRP A 212 -19.42 -14.53 16.45
CA TRP A 212 -20.11 -13.85 17.57
C TRP A 212 -19.42 -12.57 18.08
N TRP A 213 -18.09 -12.46 17.94
CA TRP A 213 -17.32 -11.36 18.56
C TRP A 213 -17.06 -10.15 17.66
N HIS A 214 -17.32 -10.23 16.35
CA HIS A 214 -17.10 -9.11 15.40
C HIS A 214 -18.29 -8.15 15.28
N ARG A 215 -19.46 -8.48 15.86
CA ARG A 215 -20.59 -7.53 15.93
C ARG A 215 -20.41 -6.44 16.99
N PHE A 216 -19.43 -6.58 17.90
CA PHE A 216 -19.14 -5.59 18.94
C PHE A 216 -17.85 -4.80 18.71
N PHE A 217 -16.99 -5.25 17.80
CA PHE A 217 -15.84 -4.48 17.33
C PHE A 217 -16.02 -4.24 15.85
N SER A 218 -16.80 -3.20 15.53
CA SER A 218 -16.75 -2.62 14.21
C SER A 218 -15.32 -2.12 14.00
N PHE A 219 -14.62 -2.74 13.06
CA PHE A 219 -13.36 -2.24 12.54
C PHE A 219 -13.59 -1.08 11.55
N ASP A 220 -14.50 -0.16 11.91
CA ASP A 220 -14.61 1.16 11.27
C ASP A 220 -13.49 2.11 11.76
N ASN A 221 -12.59 1.61 12.61
CA ASN A 221 -11.31 2.23 12.90
C ASN A 221 -10.22 1.16 12.79
N ILE A 222 -9.55 1.14 11.64
CA ILE A 222 -8.44 0.25 11.27
C ILE A 222 -8.89 -1.08 10.67
N PHE A 223 -9.45 -1.02 9.46
CA PHE A 223 -9.12 -1.97 8.40
C PHE A 223 -9.26 -1.30 7.04
#